data_AF-A0A1V1X2X1-F1
#
_entry.id   AF-A0A1V1X2X1-F1
#
_cell.length_a   1.000
_cell.length_b   1.000
_cell.length_c   1.000
_cell.angle_alpha   90.00
_cell.angle_beta   90.00
_cell.angle_gamma   90.00
#
_symmetry.space_group_name_H-M   'P 1'
#
loop_
_entity.id
_entity.type
_entity.pdbx_description
1 polymer ?
#
loop_
_entity_poly.entity_id
_entity_poly.type
_entity_poly.pdbx_seq_one_letter_code
_entity_poly.pdbx_strand_id
1 'polypeptide(L)'
;MNIIKDDAYKQRELAVYVASRIMDDLRSGKAISPELVPDIHKRPFIDELRKQVRLNDKRFIFELIKSPNQNIVIFGIGLMMPIKNDPDVRTFLFDVWGSTDDMQLKSKLTHRLMDYELTMDQHEDIRRFVKENWDLWLAQVKEYYDGSENYLDKLKQALRDKGFPKTKLWMRLYQSMVHEDKKAVLQFLEGYTQSDAPLASEVANELTRNIEKGL
;
A
#
# COMPACT_ATOMS: atom_id res chain seq x y z
N MET A 1 -34.97 -9.72 -6.97
CA MET A 1 -33.85 -8.97 -6.35
C MET A 1 -33.16 -9.73 -5.20
N ASN A 2 -33.07 -11.08 -5.27
CA ASN A 2 -32.51 -11.94 -4.19
C ASN A 2 -31.30 -12.79 -4.61
N ILE A 3 -30.97 -12.89 -5.90
CA ILE A 3 -29.89 -13.77 -6.40
C ILE A 3 -28.51 -13.15 -6.14
N ILE A 4 -28.37 -11.83 -6.31
CA ILE A 4 -27.09 -11.10 -6.15
C ILE A 4 -26.58 -11.12 -4.69
N LYS A 5 -27.49 -11.15 -3.70
CA LYS A 5 -27.10 -11.22 -2.27
C LYS A 5 -26.59 -12.61 -1.88
N ASP A 6 -27.09 -13.66 -2.52
CA ASP A 6 -26.76 -15.05 -2.20
C ASP A 6 -25.35 -15.43 -2.70
N ASP A 7 -24.96 -14.93 -3.88
CA ASP A 7 -23.61 -15.16 -4.43
C ASP A 7 -22.52 -14.39 -3.67
N ALA A 8 -22.77 -13.12 -3.31
CA ALA A 8 -21.83 -12.33 -2.52
C ALA A 8 -21.62 -12.91 -1.11
N TYR A 9 -22.68 -13.49 -0.52
CA TYR A 9 -22.62 -14.18 0.76
C TYR A 9 -21.78 -15.47 0.67
N LYS A 10 -22.03 -16.32 -0.33
CA LYS A 10 -21.26 -17.55 -0.58
C LYS A 10 -19.78 -17.27 -0.86
N GLN A 11 -19.48 -16.23 -1.63
CA GLN A 11 -18.10 -15.81 -1.88
C GLN A 11 -17.38 -15.40 -0.60
N ARG A 12 -18.08 -14.74 0.34
CA ARG A 12 -17.52 -14.37 1.62
C ARG A 12 -17.27 -15.58 2.52
N GLU A 13 -18.21 -16.51 2.62
CA GLU A 13 -18.03 -17.74 3.41
C GLU A 13 -16.86 -18.58 2.87
N LEU A 14 -16.76 -18.71 1.54
CA LEU A 14 -15.62 -19.37 0.90
C LEU A 14 -14.31 -18.66 1.23
N ALA A 15 -14.27 -17.32 1.19
CA ALA A 15 -13.09 -16.55 1.53
C ALA A 15 -12.64 -16.75 2.99
N VAL A 16 -13.59 -16.80 3.93
CA VAL A 16 -13.30 -17.11 5.34
C VAL A 16 -12.72 -18.51 5.49
N TYR A 17 -13.32 -19.50 4.85
CA TYR A 17 -12.84 -20.88 4.89
C TYR A 17 -11.43 -21.03 4.31
N VAL A 18 -11.21 -20.52 3.09
CA VAL A 18 -9.90 -20.56 2.41
C VAL A 18 -8.84 -19.84 3.22
N ALA A 19 -9.14 -18.64 3.75
CA ALA A 19 -8.23 -17.91 4.61
C ALA A 19 -7.86 -18.70 5.88
N SER A 20 -8.84 -19.39 6.50
CA SER A 20 -8.57 -20.24 7.68
C SER A 20 -7.63 -21.38 7.35
N ARG A 21 -7.88 -22.08 6.23
CA ARG A 21 -7.03 -23.20 5.79
C ARG A 21 -5.60 -22.76 5.51
N ILE A 22 -5.43 -21.64 4.81
CA ILE A 22 -4.10 -21.08 4.50
C ILE A 22 -3.36 -20.71 5.80
N MET A 23 -4.03 -20.03 6.74
CA MET A 23 -3.39 -19.65 8.00
C MET A 23 -3.00 -20.85 8.85
N ASP A 24 -3.83 -21.90 8.88
CA ASP A 24 -3.50 -23.15 9.58
C ASP A 24 -2.30 -23.86 8.93
N ASP A 25 -2.28 -23.93 7.60
CA ASP A 25 -1.18 -24.53 6.85
C ASP A 25 0.13 -23.78 7.11
N LEU A 26 0.14 -22.44 7.03
CA LEU A 26 1.31 -21.61 7.34
C LEU A 26 1.79 -21.79 8.78
N ARG A 27 0.88 -21.82 9.77
CA ARG A 27 1.23 -22.05 11.18
C ARG A 27 1.79 -23.45 11.43
N SER A 28 1.35 -24.43 10.66
CA SER A 28 1.90 -25.79 10.68
C SER A 28 3.22 -25.94 9.92
N GLY A 29 3.74 -24.86 9.33
CA GLY A 29 5.00 -24.85 8.59
C GLY A 29 4.87 -25.36 7.15
N LYS A 30 3.66 -25.52 6.62
CA LYS A 30 3.47 -25.88 5.21
C LYS A 30 3.74 -24.69 4.31
N ALA A 31 4.48 -24.93 3.24
CA ALA A 31 4.70 -23.92 2.21
C ALA A 31 3.40 -23.63 1.46
N ILE A 32 3.22 -22.35 1.11
CA ILE A 32 2.17 -21.91 0.20
C ILE A 32 2.71 -21.91 -1.22
N SER A 33 1.90 -22.38 -2.18
CA SER A 33 2.28 -22.35 -3.60
C SER A 33 2.37 -20.90 -4.10
N PRO A 34 3.49 -20.48 -4.70
CA PRO A 34 3.63 -19.16 -5.29
C PRO A 34 2.60 -18.83 -6.37
N GLU A 35 2.08 -19.86 -7.04
CA GLU A 35 1.07 -19.76 -8.09
C GLU A 35 -0.32 -19.41 -7.54
N LEU A 36 -0.60 -19.76 -6.28
CA LEU A 36 -1.86 -19.39 -5.61
C LEU A 36 -1.88 -17.95 -5.11
N VAL A 37 -0.71 -17.35 -4.89
CA VAL A 37 -0.58 -16.03 -4.29
C VAL A 37 -1.34 -14.93 -5.04
N PRO A 38 -1.25 -14.80 -6.37
CA PRO A 38 -1.96 -13.75 -7.10
C PRO A 38 -3.47 -13.73 -6.87
N ASP A 39 -4.08 -14.88 -6.58
CA ASP A 39 -5.52 -14.98 -6.33
C ASP A 39 -5.88 -14.68 -4.87
N ILE A 40 -5.13 -15.24 -3.92
CA ILE A 40 -5.39 -15.05 -2.49
C ILE A 40 -4.93 -13.67 -1.98
N HIS A 41 -4.03 -12.98 -2.70
CA HIS A 41 -3.57 -11.64 -2.35
C HIS A 41 -4.56 -10.55 -2.79
N LYS A 42 -5.63 -10.91 -3.50
CA LYS A 42 -6.72 -10.02 -3.90
C LYS A 42 -7.86 -10.05 -2.88
N ARG A 43 -8.73 -9.04 -2.95
CA ARG A 43 -10.00 -9.04 -2.19
C ARG A 43 -10.95 -10.09 -2.77
N PRO A 44 -11.77 -10.76 -1.94
CA PRO A 44 -11.88 -10.58 -0.48
C PRO A 44 -10.85 -11.37 0.36
N PHE A 45 -10.11 -12.31 -0.24
CA PHE A 45 -9.26 -13.27 0.49
C PHE A 45 -8.20 -12.61 1.38
N ILE A 46 -7.47 -11.62 0.87
CA ILE A 46 -6.42 -10.96 1.67
C ILE A 46 -6.97 -10.25 2.91
N ASP A 47 -8.21 -9.75 2.84
CA ASP A 47 -8.84 -9.07 3.97
C ASP A 47 -9.29 -10.10 5.02
N GLU A 48 -9.78 -11.27 4.62
CA GLU A 48 -10.09 -12.36 5.55
C GLU A 48 -8.83 -13.00 6.16
N LEU A 49 -7.75 -13.14 5.38
CA LEU A 49 -6.45 -13.57 5.88
C LEU A 49 -5.93 -12.63 6.98
N ARG A 50 -5.94 -11.32 6.72
CA ARG A 50 -5.51 -10.30 7.69
C ARG A 50 -6.29 -10.37 9.00
N LYS A 51 -7.60 -10.62 8.99
CA LYS A 51 -8.38 -10.75 10.24
C LYS A 51 -7.92 -11.90 11.12
N GLN A 52 -7.25 -12.90 10.54
CA GLN A 52 -6.82 -14.09 11.25
C GLN A 52 -5.38 -14.03 11.72
N VAL A 53 -4.58 -13.06 11.25
CA VAL A 53 -3.19 -12.87 11.68
C VAL A 53 -3.14 -12.46 13.15
N ARG A 54 -2.26 -13.09 13.91
CA ARG A 54 -1.99 -12.85 15.33
C ARG A 54 -0.55 -12.40 15.53
N LEU A 55 -0.24 -11.79 16.67
CA LEU A 55 1.13 -11.36 16.98
C LEU A 55 2.16 -12.49 16.89
N ASN A 56 1.81 -13.69 17.36
CA ASN A 56 2.68 -14.87 17.31
C ASN A 56 2.96 -15.38 15.88
N ASP A 57 2.19 -14.92 14.88
CA ASP A 57 2.41 -15.25 13.47
C ASP A 57 3.59 -14.46 12.87
N LYS A 58 4.08 -13.42 13.57
CA LYS A 58 5.19 -12.54 13.15
C LYS A 58 6.38 -13.31 12.58
N ARG A 59 6.80 -14.37 13.28
CA ARG A 59 8.00 -15.13 12.89
C ARG A 59 7.87 -15.75 11.50
N PHE A 60 6.79 -16.47 11.20
CA PHE A 60 6.66 -17.08 9.87
C PHE A 60 6.37 -16.03 8.79
N ILE A 61 5.70 -14.92 9.13
CA ILE A 61 5.48 -13.82 8.18
C ILE A 61 6.82 -13.20 7.76
N PHE A 62 7.77 -13.04 8.69
CA PHE A 62 9.12 -12.60 8.35
C PHE A 62 9.82 -13.59 7.41
N GLU A 63 9.65 -14.90 7.63
CA GLU A 63 10.21 -15.92 6.73
C GLU A 63 9.60 -15.87 5.33
N LEU A 64 8.29 -15.56 5.20
CA LEU A 64 7.67 -15.34 3.88
C LEU A 64 8.34 -14.17 3.13
N ILE A 65 8.70 -13.10 3.83
CA ILE A 65 9.33 -11.91 3.21
C ILE A 65 10.79 -12.14 2.84
N LYS A 66 11.45 -13.11 3.46
CA LYS A 66 12.81 -13.54 3.08
C LYS A 66 12.81 -14.56 1.94
N SER A 67 11.65 -14.96 1.44
CA SER A 67 11.54 -15.93 0.34
C SER A 67 12.26 -15.42 -0.92
N PRO A 68 12.93 -16.30 -1.68
CA PRO A 68 13.45 -15.94 -3.00
C PRO A 68 12.33 -15.71 -4.04
N ASN A 69 11.09 -16.10 -3.73
CA ASN A 69 9.96 -15.93 -4.63
C ASN A 69 9.22 -14.62 -4.34
N GLN A 70 9.20 -13.71 -5.33
CA GLN A 70 8.63 -12.37 -5.19
C GLN A 70 7.14 -12.35 -4.82
N ASN A 71 6.33 -13.29 -5.34
CA ASN A 71 4.92 -13.39 -4.96
C ASN A 71 4.79 -13.67 -3.46
N ILE A 72 5.55 -14.63 -2.94
CA ILE A 72 5.56 -14.98 -1.52
C ILE A 72 5.99 -13.78 -0.66
N VAL A 73 6.97 -13.00 -1.12
CA VAL A 73 7.41 -11.78 -0.43
C VAL A 73 6.28 -10.76 -0.35
N ILE A 74 5.64 -10.44 -1.48
CA ILE A 74 4.50 -9.51 -1.54
C ILE A 74 3.36 -9.99 -0.65
N PHE A 75 3.10 -11.30 -0.65
CA PHE A 75 2.11 -11.93 0.22
C PHE A 75 2.42 -11.69 1.70
N GLY A 76 3.66 -11.97 2.13
CA GLY A 76 4.12 -11.71 3.50
C GLY A 76 3.94 -10.26 3.92
N ILE A 77 4.35 -9.31 3.06
CA ILE A 77 4.16 -7.86 3.28
C ILE A 77 2.67 -7.51 3.45
N GLY A 78 1.79 -8.17 2.69
CA GLY A 78 0.35 -8.01 2.80
C GLY A 78 -0.23 -8.44 4.14
N LEU A 79 0.33 -9.48 4.76
CA LEU A 79 -0.12 -10.06 6.03
C LEU A 79 0.35 -9.28 7.26
N MET A 80 1.30 -8.34 7.12
CA MET A 80 1.84 -7.59 8.27
C MET A 80 0.89 -6.55 8.87
N MET A 81 -0.10 -6.08 8.10
CA MET A 81 -1.02 -5.02 8.52
C MET A 81 -1.62 -5.16 9.93
N PRO A 82 -2.09 -6.35 10.35
CA PRO A 82 -2.71 -6.54 11.66
C PRO A 82 -1.72 -6.47 12.82
N ILE A 83 -0.43 -6.69 12.56
CA ILE A 83 0.65 -6.69 13.56
C ILE A 83 1.57 -5.47 13.42
N LYS A 84 1.19 -4.46 12.63
CA LYS A 84 2.01 -3.29 12.35
C LYS A 84 2.41 -2.47 13.58
N ASN A 85 1.73 -2.61 14.71
CA ASN A 85 2.07 -1.85 15.92
C ASN A 85 3.21 -2.49 16.72
N ASP A 86 3.66 -3.70 16.35
CA ASP A 86 4.83 -4.34 16.94
C ASP A 86 6.11 -3.64 16.42
N PRO A 87 6.99 -3.12 17.31
CA PRO A 87 8.20 -2.40 16.92
C PRO A 87 9.14 -3.19 16.00
N ASP A 88 9.21 -4.52 16.16
CA ASP A 88 10.10 -5.36 15.36
C ASP A 88 9.65 -5.39 13.90
N VAL A 89 8.34 -5.26 13.65
CA VAL A 89 7.79 -5.25 12.28
C VAL A 89 8.25 -3.99 11.54
N ARG A 90 8.27 -2.84 12.21
CA ARG A 90 8.79 -1.59 11.64
C ARG A 90 10.28 -1.75 11.30
N THR A 91 11.08 -2.19 12.27
CA THR A 91 12.52 -2.37 12.11
C THR A 91 12.82 -3.32 10.95
N PHE A 92 12.17 -4.48 10.93
CA PHE A 92 12.32 -5.46 9.87
C PHE A 92 11.96 -4.90 8.48
N LEU A 93 10.87 -4.15 8.35
CA LEU A 93 10.48 -3.56 7.06
C LEU A 93 11.50 -2.50 6.58
N PHE A 94 12.05 -1.70 7.49
CA PHE A 94 13.11 -0.75 7.14
C PHE A 94 14.41 -1.44 6.74
N ASP A 95 14.80 -2.51 7.44
CA ASP A 95 15.99 -3.29 7.10
C ASP A 95 15.86 -3.87 5.69
N VAL A 96 14.72 -4.49 5.37
CA VAL A 96 14.46 -5.04 4.02
C VAL A 96 14.44 -3.93 2.96
N TRP A 97 13.81 -2.78 3.25
CA TRP A 97 13.76 -1.65 2.33
C TRP A 97 15.14 -1.04 2.05
N GLY A 98 15.99 -0.98 3.08
CA GLY A 98 17.35 -0.47 2.99
C GLY A 98 18.32 -1.44 2.31
N SER A 99 18.10 -2.75 2.43
CA SER A 99 19.00 -3.78 1.89
C SER A 99 18.63 -4.30 0.51
N THR A 100 17.42 -4.02 0.01
CA THR A 100 16.97 -4.54 -1.28
C THR A 100 17.30 -3.62 -2.46
N ASP A 101 17.81 -4.21 -3.53
CA ASP A 101 17.96 -3.58 -4.85
C ASP A 101 16.75 -3.85 -5.77
N ASP A 102 15.77 -4.65 -5.34
CA ASP A 102 14.52 -4.86 -6.08
C ASP A 102 13.62 -3.62 -5.94
N MET A 103 13.60 -2.79 -6.98
CA MET A 103 12.78 -1.58 -7.02
C MET A 103 11.28 -1.86 -6.91
N GLN A 104 10.80 -3.01 -7.40
CA GLN A 104 9.39 -3.38 -7.27
C GLN A 104 9.04 -3.68 -5.82
N LEU A 105 9.89 -4.44 -5.13
CA LEU A 105 9.76 -4.72 -3.70
C LEU A 105 9.85 -3.44 -2.88
N LYS A 106 10.84 -2.58 -3.17
CA LYS A 106 11.04 -1.30 -2.49
C LYS A 106 9.82 -0.39 -2.60
N SER A 107 9.19 -0.35 -3.77
CA SER A 107 7.93 0.39 -4.00
C SER A 107 6.73 -0.18 -3.21
N LYS A 108 6.59 -1.51 -3.12
CA LYS A 108 5.55 -2.13 -2.28
C LYS A 108 5.79 -1.87 -0.79
N LEU A 109 7.05 -1.91 -0.35
CA LEU A 109 7.45 -1.59 1.03
C LEU A 109 7.20 -0.12 1.38
N THR A 110 7.43 0.82 0.47
CA THR A 110 7.11 2.25 0.67
C THR A 110 5.68 2.45 1.16
N HIS A 111 4.70 1.74 0.58
CA HIS A 111 3.30 1.85 1.01
C HIS A 111 3.09 1.38 2.45
N ARG A 112 3.80 0.34 2.89
CA ARG A 112 3.72 -0.18 4.27
C ARG A 112 4.51 0.64 5.27
N LEU A 113 5.68 1.14 4.90
CA LEU A 113 6.46 2.05 5.75
C LEU A 113 5.66 3.32 6.05
N MET A 114 4.87 3.79 5.08
CA MET A 114 3.94 4.88 5.28
C MET A 114 2.75 4.52 6.19
N ASP A 115 2.60 3.31 6.72
CA ASP A 115 1.63 3.04 7.79
C ASP A 115 2.13 3.49 9.17
N TYR A 116 3.44 3.71 9.33
CA TYR A 116 4.10 4.11 10.57
C TYR A 116 4.23 5.63 10.70
N GLU A 117 4.58 6.11 11.90
CA GLU A 117 5.12 7.45 12.10
C GLU A 117 6.61 7.44 11.75
N LEU A 118 7.00 8.30 10.81
CA LEU A 118 8.35 8.37 10.28
C LEU A 118 9.00 9.70 10.68
N THR A 119 10.33 9.69 10.78
CA THR A 119 11.10 10.92 10.91
C THR A 119 11.08 11.70 9.58
N MET A 120 11.47 12.98 9.61
CA MET A 120 11.56 13.78 8.39
C MET A 120 12.56 13.16 7.40
N ASP A 121 13.73 12.71 7.87
CA ASP A 121 14.74 12.07 7.04
C ASP A 121 14.20 10.80 6.36
N GLN A 122 13.44 9.98 7.09
CA GLN A 122 12.78 8.79 6.52
C GLN A 122 11.74 9.17 5.47
N HIS A 123 10.98 10.25 5.67
CA HIS A 123 10.07 10.76 4.66
C HIS A 123 10.82 11.22 3.41
N GLU A 124 11.94 11.93 3.57
CA GLU A 124 12.75 12.41 2.45
C GLU A 124 13.42 11.28 1.67
N ASP A 125 13.94 10.26 2.34
CA ASP A 125 14.54 9.10 1.67
C ASP A 125 13.50 8.33 0.84
N ILE A 126 12.30 8.15 1.38
CA ILE A 126 11.19 7.55 0.62
C ILE A 126 10.76 8.46 -0.53
N ARG A 127 10.65 9.78 -0.31
CA ARG A 127 10.31 10.76 -1.36
C ARG A 127 11.34 10.75 -2.48
N ARG A 128 12.63 10.68 -2.18
CA ARG A 128 13.72 10.57 -3.15
C ARG A 128 13.56 9.32 -4.00
N PHE A 129 13.35 8.17 -3.38
CA PHE A 129 13.08 6.92 -4.08
C PHE A 129 11.87 7.03 -5.03
N VAL A 130 10.75 7.60 -4.56
CA VAL A 130 9.53 7.79 -5.38
C VAL A 130 9.82 8.67 -6.59
N LYS A 131 10.59 9.75 -6.44
CA LYS A 131 10.96 10.65 -7.54
C LYS A 131 11.87 9.97 -8.56
N GLU A 132 12.88 9.24 -8.09
CA GLU A 132 13.84 8.54 -8.95
C GLU A 132 13.20 7.38 -9.71
N ASN A 133 12.12 6.80 -9.16
CA ASN A 133 11.43 5.63 -9.71
C ASN A 133 9.97 5.95 -10.07
N TRP A 134 9.73 7.17 -10.54
CA TRP A 134 8.40 7.74 -10.73
C TRP A 134 7.44 6.83 -11.52
N ASP A 135 7.83 6.41 -12.72
CA ASP A 135 6.95 5.63 -13.61
C ASP A 135 6.61 4.26 -13.02
N LEU A 136 7.59 3.57 -12.44
CA LEU A 136 7.40 2.29 -11.79
C LEU A 136 6.44 2.43 -10.60
N TRP A 137 6.70 3.42 -9.74
CA TRP A 137 5.89 3.66 -8.56
C TRP A 137 4.46 4.04 -8.95
N LEU A 138 4.28 4.94 -9.92
CA LEU A 138 2.97 5.39 -10.38
C LEU A 138 2.16 4.25 -11.01
N ALA A 139 2.79 3.39 -11.81
CA ALA A 139 2.15 2.21 -12.38
C ALA A 139 1.63 1.25 -11.30
N GLN A 140 2.41 1.02 -10.23
CA GLN A 140 1.97 0.20 -9.10
C GLN A 140 0.84 0.85 -8.29
N VAL A 141 0.85 2.18 -8.14
CA VAL A 141 -0.26 2.90 -7.51
C VAL A 141 -1.52 2.75 -8.36
N LYS A 142 -1.43 2.88 -9.69
CA LYS A 142 -2.57 2.69 -10.61
C LYS A 142 -3.16 1.28 -10.50
N GLU A 143 -2.31 0.25 -10.44
CA GLU A 143 -2.72 -1.14 -10.22
C GLU A 143 -3.42 -1.32 -8.86
N TYR A 144 -2.84 -0.75 -7.79
CA TYR A 144 -3.37 -0.90 -6.43
C TYR A 144 -4.78 -0.30 -6.25
N TYR A 145 -5.08 0.77 -6.99
CA TYR A 145 -6.38 1.45 -6.94
C TYR A 145 -7.30 1.10 -8.13
N ASP A 146 -6.99 0.02 -8.85
CA ASP A 146 -7.82 -0.55 -9.92
C ASP A 146 -8.17 0.47 -11.02
N GLY A 147 -7.24 1.40 -11.29
CA GLY A 147 -7.44 2.45 -12.29
C GLY A 147 -8.69 3.32 -12.09
N SER A 148 -9.28 3.36 -10.89
CA SER A 148 -10.64 3.89 -10.74
C SER A 148 -10.72 5.35 -11.14
N GLU A 149 -11.60 5.70 -12.09
CA GLU A 149 -11.88 7.08 -12.52
C GLU A 149 -12.18 8.00 -11.33
N ASN A 150 -12.78 7.46 -10.26
CA ASN A 150 -13.10 8.19 -9.02
C ASN A 150 -11.97 8.21 -7.98
N TYR A 151 -10.72 7.90 -8.35
CA TYR A 151 -9.63 7.80 -7.37
C TYR A 151 -9.35 9.14 -6.68
N LEU A 152 -9.38 10.24 -7.43
CA LEU A 152 -9.14 11.57 -6.88
C LEU A 152 -10.20 11.96 -5.84
N ASP A 153 -11.45 11.54 -6.02
CA ASP A 153 -12.52 11.79 -5.05
C ASP A 153 -12.36 10.95 -3.78
N LYS A 154 -11.97 9.68 -3.91
CA LYS A 154 -11.61 8.83 -2.75
C LYS A 154 -10.44 9.44 -1.98
N LEU A 155 -9.46 9.99 -2.69
CA LEU A 155 -8.30 10.64 -2.09
C LEU A 155 -8.71 11.92 -1.34
N LYS A 156 -9.51 12.79 -1.97
CA LYS A 156 -10.10 13.98 -1.32
C LYS A 156 -10.90 13.61 -0.08
N GLN A 157 -11.70 12.54 -0.13
CA GLN A 157 -12.47 12.07 1.01
C GLN A 157 -11.57 11.62 2.16
N ALA A 158 -10.52 10.86 1.87
CA ALA A 158 -9.55 10.41 2.87
C ALA A 158 -8.81 11.59 3.54
N LEU A 159 -8.48 12.64 2.76
CA LEU A 159 -7.79 13.82 3.27
C LEU A 159 -8.69 14.77 4.09
N ARG A 160 -10.02 14.64 3.98
CA ARG A 160 -10.98 15.38 4.82
C ARG A 160 -11.16 14.76 6.20
N ASP A 161 -10.69 13.53 6.41
CA ASP A 161 -10.70 12.90 7.72
C ASP A 161 -9.78 13.69 8.68
N LYS A 162 -10.35 14.15 9.80
CA LYS A 162 -9.61 14.89 10.84
C LYS A 162 -8.47 14.06 11.46
N GLY A 163 -8.57 12.73 11.39
CA GLY A 163 -7.53 11.81 11.84
C GLY A 163 -6.41 11.57 10.83
N PHE A 164 -6.46 12.16 9.63
CA PHE A 164 -5.45 11.93 8.62
C PHE A 164 -4.09 12.52 9.03
N PRO A 165 -3.00 11.73 9.03
CA PRO A 165 -1.68 12.21 9.44
C PRO A 165 -1.09 13.17 8.40
N LYS A 166 -0.93 14.45 8.78
CA LYS A 166 -0.37 15.50 7.91
C LYS A 166 1.00 15.15 7.32
N THR A 167 1.82 14.42 8.05
CA THR A 167 3.15 13.95 7.61
C THR A 167 3.09 13.05 6.38
N LYS A 168 1.93 12.47 6.05
CA LYS A 168 1.72 11.57 4.90
C LYS A 168 1.02 12.24 3.73
N LEU A 169 0.67 13.52 3.87
CA LEU A 169 -0.09 14.27 2.87
C LEU A 169 0.64 14.30 1.53
N TRP A 170 1.95 14.57 1.55
CA TRP A 170 2.81 14.61 0.37
C TRP A 170 2.70 13.36 -0.51
N MET A 171 2.60 12.17 0.10
CA MET A 171 2.46 10.90 -0.63
C MET A 171 1.11 10.81 -1.34
N ARG A 172 0.04 11.30 -0.71
CA ARG A 172 -1.29 11.37 -1.35
C ARG A 172 -1.31 12.35 -2.52
N LEU A 173 -0.57 13.45 -2.41
CA LEU A 173 -0.42 14.38 -3.54
C LEU A 173 0.27 13.70 -4.73
N TYR A 174 1.36 12.94 -4.52
CA TYR A 174 1.94 12.14 -5.61
C TYR A 174 0.95 11.13 -6.21
N GLN A 175 0.18 10.43 -5.36
CA GLN A 175 -0.79 9.46 -5.85
C GLN A 175 -1.89 10.10 -6.72
N SER A 176 -2.21 11.38 -6.51
CA SER A 176 -3.20 12.10 -7.33
C SER A 176 -2.83 12.12 -8.82
N MET A 177 -1.54 11.98 -9.14
CA MET A 177 -1.03 11.96 -10.52
C MET A 177 -1.48 10.74 -11.33
N VAL A 178 -2.00 9.70 -10.68
CA VAL A 178 -2.64 8.56 -11.36
C VAL A 178 -3.91 8.99 -12.11
N HIS A 179 -4.54 10.08 -11.69
CA HIS A 179 -5.73 10.60 -12.34
C HIS A 179 -5.41 11.16 -13.72
N GLU A 180 -6.28 10.86 -14.69
CA GLU A 180 -6.06 11.18 -16.10
C GLU A 180 -6.40 12.65 -16.42
N ASP A 181 -7.43 13.22 -15.78
CA ASP A 181 -7.72 14.65 -15.88
C ASP A 181 -6.71 15.48 -15.08
N LYS A 182 -5.69 15.99 -15.78
CA LYS A 182 -4.64 16.85 -15.20
C LYS A 182 -5.16 18.20 -14.72
N LYS A 183 -6.25 18.72 -15.27
CA LYS A 183 -6.87 19.97 -14.80
C LYS A 183 -7.52 19.75 -13.43
N ALA A 184 -8.21 18.63 -13.24
CA ALA A 184 -8.76 18.26 -11.94
C ALA A 184 -7.66 18.03 -10.89
N VAL A 185 -6.52 17.45 -11.29
CA VAL A 185 -5.34 17.30 -10.42
C VAL A 185 -4.76 18.66 -10.04
N LEU A 186 -4.57 19.58 -10.98
CA LEU A 186 -4.09 20.95 -10.69
C LEU A 186 -4.97 21.66 -9.65
N GLN A 187 -6.28 21.68 -9.86
CA GLN A 187 -7.23 22.28 -8.91
C GLN A 187 -7.16 21.63 -7.53
N PHE A 188 -6.91 20.33 -7.48
CA PHE A 188 -6.72 19.63 -6.21
C PHE A 188 -5.40 20.04 -5.53
N LEU A 189 -4.30 20.14 -6.27
CA LEU A 189 -2.98 20.52 -5.75
C LEU A 189 -2.92 21.97 -5.26
N GLU A 190 -3.64 22.89 -5.91
CA GLU A 190 -3.73 24.31 -5.52
C GLU A 190 -4.06 24.48 -4.03
N GLY A 191 -4.99 23.67 -3.51
CA GLY A 191 -5.38 23.69 -2.09
C GLY A 191 -4.28 23.29 -1.10
N TYR A 192 -3.14 22.78 -1.59
CA TYR A 192 -2.01 22.33 -0.77
C TYR A 192 -0.72 23.11 -1.03
N THR A 193 -0.68 24.03 -1.99
CA THR A 193 0.50 24.86 -2.30
C THR A 193 0.99 25.69 -1.10
N GLN A 194 0.08 26.09 -0.21
CA GLN A 194 0.38 26.81 1.05
C GLN A 194 0.10 25.96 2.30
N SER A 195 0.19 24.63 2.19
CA SER A 195 -0.01 23.71 3.30
C SER A 195 0.97 23.98 4.46
N ASP A 196 0.49 23.87 5.70
CA ASP A 196 1.31 23.98 6.91
C ASP A 196 2.23 22.77 7.14
N ALA A 197 2.01 21.67 6.40
CA ALA A 197 2.95 20.57 6.26
C ALA A 197 3.99 20.88 5.16
N PRO A 198 5.28 21.11 5.48
CA PRO A 198 6.28 21.60 4.52
C PRO A 198 6.44 20.71 3.29
N LEU A 199 6.57 19.39 3.49
CA LEU A 199 6.68 18.41 2.42
C LEU A 199 5.47 18.40 1.47
N ALA A 200 4.27 18.65 2.00
CA ALA A 200 3.07 18.68 1.17
C ALA A 200 3.02 19.95 0.30
N SER A 201 3.39 21.10 0.86
CA SER A 201 3.52 22.35 0.10
C SER A 201 4.58 22.20 -1.00
N GLU A 202 5.73 21.61 -0.68
CA GLU A 202 6.79 21.37 -1.67
C GLU A 202 6.32 20.44 -2.80
N VAL A 203 5.71 19.28 -2.46
CA VAL A 203 5.15 18.36 -3.47
C VAL A 203 4.09 19.03 -4.33
N ALA A 204 3.16 19.78 -3.72
CA ALA A 204 2.11 20.47 -4.47
C ALA A 204 2.71 21.42 -5.52
N ASN A 205 3.66 22.27 -5.10
CA ASN A 205 4.34 23.21 -6.00
C ASN A 205 5.19 22.51 -7.06
N GLU A 206 5.82 21.38 -6.73
CA GLU A 206 6.56 20.57 -7.69
C GLU A 206 5.64 19.98 -8.76
N LEU A 207 4.57 19.31 -8.35
CA LEU A 207 3.64 18.63 -9.26
C LEU A 207 2.87 19.61 -10.14
N THR A 208 2.44 20.75 -9.60
CA THR A 208 1.81 21.83 -10.40
C THR A 208 2.73 22.27 -11.53
N ARG A 209 4.00 22.56 -11.22
CA ARG A 209 5.00 22.96 -12.24
C ARG A 209 5.26 21.87 -13.27
N ASN A 210 5.24 20.60 -12.87
CA ASN A 210 5.45 19.49 -13.80
C ASN A 210 4.28 19.37 -14.78
N ILE A 211 3.04 19.42 -14.30
CA ILE A 211 1.84 19.38 -15.15
C ILE A 211 1.83 20.57 -16.13
N GLU A 212 2.12 21.78 -15.67
CA GLU A 212 2.18 22.98 -16.51
C GLU A 212 3.25 22.89 -17.61
N LYS A 213 4.32 22.14 -17.37
CA LYS A 213 5.39 21.87 -18.35
C LYS A 213 5.06 20.70 -19.29
N GLY A 214 3.94 20.02 -19.11
CA GLY A 214 3.54 18.87 -19.93
C GLY A 214 4.22 17.55 -19.55
N LEU A 215 4.66 17.41 -18.29
CA LEU A 215 5.10 16.14 -17.70
C LEU A 215 3.94 15.41 -17.01
#